data_AF-A0A355KX07-F1
#
_entry.id   AF-A0A355KX07-F1
#
_cell.length_a   1.000
_cell.length_b   1.000
_cell.length_c   1.000
_cell.angle_alpha   90.00
_cell.angle_beta   90.00
_cell.angle_gamma   90.00
#
_symmetry.space_group_name_H-M   'P 1'
#
loop_
_entity.id
_entity.type
_entity.pdbx_description
1 polymer ?
#
loop_
_entity_poly.entity_id
_entity_poly.type
_entity_poly.pdbx_seq_one_letter_code
_entity_poly.pdbx_strand_id
1 'polypeptide(L)'
;MSDISHFKGISVVDGTIKADISFDRFSKQFQEAQDWLGHQVLEDCKPVMPLKSGTLQQKASVEQGGRYVVFPGPESRFLYMGKVMVDPDTGSPWAKPGAIKVLTDRDLIYGRPEATSHWFDEAKARNGEYWIKRVKEIGGGG
;
A
#
# COMPACT_ATOMS: atom_id res chain seq x y z
N MET A 1 34.21 -5.74 -41.60
CA MET A 1 34.44 -5.06 -40.31
C MET A 1 33.24 -5.38 -39.45
N SER A 2 33.48 -5.80 -38.21
CA SER A 2 32.46 -6.39 -37.35
C SER A 2 31.51 -5.32 -36.82
N ASP A 3 30.20 -5.56 -36.95
CA ASP A 3 29.16 -4.90 -36.18
C ASP A 3 28.63 -5.91 -35.16
N ILE A 4 28.79 -5.64 -33.87
CA ILE A 4 28.24 -6.47 -32.80
C ILE A 4 27.70 -5.57 -31.70
N SER A 5 26.40 -5.65 -31.45
CA SER A 5 25.75 -5.02 -30.28
C SER A 5 25.31 -6.11 -29.32
N HIS A 6 25.78 -6.09 -28.08
CA HIS A 6 25.40 -7.05 -27.05
C HIS A 6 24.82 -6.31 -25.85
N PHE A 7 23.55 -6.52 -25.51
CA PHE A 7 22.87 -5.82 -24.43
C PHE A 7 22.80 -6.72 -23.19
N LYS A 8 23.41 -6.31 -22.08
CA LYS A 8 23.11 -6.87 -20.76
C LYS A 8 22.85 -5.74 -19.76
N GLY A 9 21.80 -4.97 -20.05
CA GLY A 9 22.03 -3.53 -19.99
C GLY A 9 23.04 -3.15 -21.08
N ILE A 10 22.66 -2.21 -21.93
CA ILE A 10 23.04 -2.07 -23.34
C ILE A 10 24.55 -2.02 -23.61
N SER A 11 25.08 -2.82 -24.53
CA SER A 11 26.35 -2.50 -25.21
C SER A 11 26.17 -2.44 -26.72
N VAL A 12 26.65 -1.37 -27.34
CA VAL A 12 26.59 -1.12 -28.78
C VAL A 12 28.03 -0.95 -29.27
N VAL A 13 28.40 -1.69 -30.32
CA VAL A 13 29.67 -1.52 -31.02
C VAL A 13 29.38 -1.28 -32.49
N ASP A 14 29.74 -0.07 -32.94
CA ASP A 14 29.82 0.37 -34.33
C ASP A 14 31.20 1.04 -34.50
N GLY A 15 32.10 0.39 -35.24
CA GLY A 15 33.49 0.83 -35.40
C GLY A 15 34.26 0.99 -34.07
N THR A 16 34.90 2.15 -33.86
CA THR A 16 35.78 2.45 -32.69
C THR A 16 35.02 2.81 -31.40
N ILE A 17 33.69 2.87 -31.44
CA ILE A 17 32.87 3.32 -30.30
C ILE A 17 32.27 2.11 -29.59
N LYS A 18 32.52 2.04 -28.28
CA LYS A 18 31.93 1.05 -27.38
C LYS A 18 31.12 1.77 -26.30
N ALA A 19 29.83 1.47 -26.23
CA ALA A 19 28.97 1.87 -25.11
C ALA A 19 28.69 0.67 -24.19
N ASP A 20 28.58 0.90 -22.88
CA ASP A 20 28.17 -0.08 -21.86
C ASP A 20 27.18 0.61 -20.89
N ILE A 21 25.95 0.12 -20.80
CA ILE A 21 24.82 0.76 -20.11
C ILE A 21 24.23 -0.22 -19.11
N SER A 22 24.57 -0.14 -17.83
CA SER A 22 23.92 -0.95 -16.79
C SER A 22 22.53 -0.40 -16.41
N PHE A 23 21.55 -1.30 -16.22
CA PHE A 23 20.24 -0.97 -15.63
C PHE A 23 20.18 -1.20 -14.11
N ASP A 24 21.26 -1.64 -13.47
CA ASP A 24 21.26 -2.02 -12.05
C ASP A 24 20.86 -0.83 -11.15
N ARG A 25 21.31 0.37 -11.55
CA ARG A 25 20.91 1.62 -10.89
C ARG A 25 19.39 1.82 -10.93
N PHE A 26 18.75 1.60 -12.07
CA PHE A 26 17.31 1.78 -12.22
C PHE A 26 16.54 0.71 -11.44
N SER A 27 16.97 -0.55 -11.49
CA SER A 27 16.38 -1.63 -10.70
C SER A 27 16.39 -1.31 -9.21
N LYS A 28 17.52 -0.82 -8.68
CA LYS A 28 17.63 -0.40 -7.28
C LYS A 28 16.72 0.78 -6.95
N GLN A 29 16.73 1.82 -7.78
CA GLN A 29 15.86 2.99 -7.60
C GLN A 29 14.37 2.61 -7.63
N PHE A 30 13.96 1.67 -8.48
CA PHE A 30 12.57 1.20 -8.51
C PHE A 30 12.19 0.39 -7.28
N GLN A 31 13.11 -0.44 -6.77
CA GLN A 31 12.89 -1.16 -5.51
C GLN A 31 12.76 -0.18 -4.33
N GLU A 32 13.63 0.82 -4.25
CA GLU A 32 13.57 1.88 -3.22
C GLU A 32 12.28 2.70 -3.35
N ALA A 33 11.87 3.06 -4.57
CA ALA A 33 10.63 3.79 -4.80
C ALA A 33 9.39 2.99 -4.38
N GLN A 34 9.37 1.68 -4.66
CA GLN A 34 8.27 0.80 -4.26
C GLN A 34 8.20 0.65 -2.73
N ASP A 35 9.36 0.41 -2.09
CA ASP A 35 9.45 0.27 -0.64
C ASP A 35 9.00 1.54 0.08
N TRP A 36 9.53 2.69 -0.37
CA TRP A 36 9.10 4.00 0.10
C TRP A 36 7.60 4.21 -0.06
N LEU A 37 7.02 3.86 -1.22
CA LEU A 37 5.59 4.03 -1.47
C LEU A 37 4.74 3.25 -0.47
N GLY A 38 5.07 1.98 -0.23
CA GLY A 38 4.32 1.16 0.73
C GLY A 38 4.33 1.75 2.14
N HIS A 39 5.52 2.18 2.61
CA HIS A 39 5.66 2.85 3.91
C HIS A 39 4.91 4.16 3.98
N GLN A 40 5.01 5.01 2.95
CA GLN A 40 4.32 6.29 2.92
C GLN A 40 2.80 6.13 2.91
N VAL A 41 2.26 5.18 2.13
CA VAL A 41 0.83 4.87 2.11
C VAL A 41 0.34 4.46 3.50
N LEU A 42 1.10 3.62 4.22
CA LEU A 42 0.74 3.22 5.58
C LEU A 42 0.74 4.41 6.54
N GLU A 43 1.78 5.25 6.51
CA GLU A 43 1.85 6.44 7.36
C GLU A 43 0.69 7.41 7.07
N ASP A 44 0.37 7.65 5.81
CA ASP A 44 -0.70 8.57 5.41
C ASP A 44 -2.10 8.02 5.71
N CYS A 45 -2.25 6.71 5.87
CA CYS A 45 -3.49 6.10 6.36
C CYS A 45 -3.70 6.33 7.86
N LYS A 46 -2.65 6.29 8.70
CA LYS A 46 -2.78 6.33 10.18
C LYS A 46 -3.60 7.52 10.73
N PRO A 47 -3.49 8.77 10.21
CA PRO A 47 -4.27 9.90 10.68
C PRO A 47 -5.78 9.70 10.56
N VAL A 48 -6.21 9.02 9.50
CA VAL A 48 -7.62 8.76 9.14
C VAL A 48 -8.12 7.36 9.50
N MET A 49 -7.25 6.56 10.12
CA MET A 49 -7.61 5.24 10.63
C MET A 49 -8.30 5.32 12.00
N PRO A 50 -9.22 4.38 12.29
CA PRO A 50 -9.76 4.19 13.63
C PRO A 50 -8.67 3.88 14.66
N LEU A 51 -8.76 4.49 15.85
CA LEU A 51 -7.73 4.39 16.90
C LEU A 51 -8.27 3.87 18.26
N LYS A 52 -9.46 3.26 18.32
CA LYS A 52 -10.10 2.92 19.60
C LYS A 52 -9.17 2.19 20.61
N SER A 53 -8.40 1.20 20.15
CA SER A 53 -7.36 0.51 20.94
C SER A 53 -5.95 0.68 20.40
N GLY A 54 -5.77 1.34 19.24
CA GLY A 54 -4.49 1.41 18.52
C GLY A 54 -4.02 0.11 17.85
N THR A 55 -4.60 -1.04 18.19
CA THR A 55 -4.16 -2.37 17.72
C THR A 55 -4.13 -2.50 16.20
N LEU A 56 -5.12 -1.92 15.51
CA LEU A 56 -5.19 -1.93 14.05
C LEU A 56 -3.93 -1.28 13.43
N GLN A 57 -3.55 -0.09 13.92
CA GLN A 57 -2.39 0.64 13.40
C GLN A 57 -1.07 -0.04 13.79
N GLN A 58 -1.00 -0.61 14.99
CA GLN A 58 0.21 -1.30 15.48
C GLN A 58 0.49 -2.59 14.71
N LYS A 59 -0.57 -3.32 14.30
CA LYS A 59 -0.43 -4.56 13.54
C LYS A 59 -0.31 -4.33 12.03
N ALA A 60 -0.63 -3.13 11.54
CA ALA A 60 -0.51 -2.82 10.13
C ALA A 60 0.97 -2.87 9.71
N SER A 61 1.24 -3.49 8.57
CA SER A 61 2.59 -3.76 8.09
C SER A 61 2.73 -3.43 6.61
N VAL A 62 3.98 -3.24 6.20
CA VAL A 62 4.38 -3.17 4.79
C VAL A 62 5.16 -4.44 4.49
N GLU A 63 4.79 -5.13 3.42
CA GLU A 63 5.35 -6.43 3.08
C GLU A 63 5.83 -6.49 1.63
N GLN A 64 6.75 -7.44 1.37
CA GLN A 64 7.36 -7.69 0.07
C GLN A 64 7.98 -6.43 -0.58
N GLY A 65 8.70 -5.64 0.21
CA GLY A 65 9.39 -4.43 -0.25
C GLY A 65 8.44 -3.36 -0.76
N GLY A 66 7.37 -3.07 0.00
CA GLY A 66 6.41 -2.02 -0.35
C GLY A 66 5.27 -2.42 -1.28
N ARG A 67 5.18 -3.69 -1.69
CA ARG A 67 4.12 -4.14 -2.61
C ARG A 67 2.76 -4.31 -1.93
N TYR A 68 2.77 -4.64 -0.64
CA TYR A 68 1.55 -4.85 0.12
C TYR A 68 1.57 -3.98 1.37
N VAL A 69 0.50 -3.22 1.56
CA VAL A 69 0.17 -2.61 2.85
C VAL A 69 -0.94 -3.46 3.46
N VAL A 70 -0.64 -4.14 4.56
CA VAL A 70 -1.50 -5.17 5.14
C VAL A 70 -2.10 -4.66 6.44
N PHE A 71 -3.43 -4.79 6.57
CA PHE A 71 -4.17 -4.51 7.79
C PHE A 71 -4.75 -5.84 8.32
N PRO A 72 -4.02 -6.55 9.20
CA PRO A 72 -4.37 -7.93 9.54
C PRO A 72 -5.53 -8.01 10.53
N GLY A 73 -6.19 -9.16 10.57
CA GLY A 73 -7.22 -9.48 11.56
C GLY A 73 -8.65 -9.22 11.07
N PRO A 74 -9.63 -9.96 11.62
CA PRO A 74 -11.03 -9.83 11.25
C PRO A 74 -11.60 -8.45 11.63
N GLU A 75 -11.07 -7.81 12.68
CA GLU A 75 -11.45 -6.44 13.05
C GLU A 75 -11.18 -5.42 11.94
N SER A 76 -10.11 -5.60 11.17
CA SER A 76 -9.67 -4.67 10.12
C SER A 76 -10.69 -4.59 9.00
N ARG A 77 -11.22 -5.74 8.55
CA ARG A 77 -12.27 -5.78 7.52
C ARG A 77 -13.55 -5.09 7.99
N PHE A 78 -13.94 -5.32 9.24
CA PHE A 78 -15.11 -4.69 9.85
C PHE A 78 -14.97 -3.16 9.90
N LEU A 79 -13.82 -2.69 10.40
CA LEU A 79 -13.52 -1.27 10.48
C LEU A 79 -13.40 -0.64 9.10
N TYR A 80 -12.88 -1.36 8.10
CA TYR A 80 -12.70 -0.83 6.75
C TYR A 80 -14.04 -0.65 6.03
N MET A 81 -14.96 -1.63 6.14
CA MET A 81 -16.28 -1.56 5.50
C MET A 81 -17.21 -0.51 6.15
N GLY A 82 -16.93 -0.09 7.38
CA GLY A 82 -17.71 0.96 8.06
C GLY A 82 -19.15 0.59 8.39
N LYS A 83 -19.50 -0.70 8.34
CA LYS A 83 -20.83 -1.21 8.68
C LYS A 83 -20.77 -2.07 9.92
N VAL A 84 -21.83 -2.00 10.73
CA VAL A 84 -21.97 -2.93 11.83
C VAL A 84 -22.12 -4.34 11.27
N MET A 85 -21.30 -5.25 11.78
CA MET A 85 -21.34 -6.65 11.44
C MET A 85 -21.86 -7.46 12.62
N VAL A 86 -22.80 -8.36 12.36
CA VAL A 86 -23.47 -9.15 13.39
C VAL A 86 -23.45 -10.63 13.04
N ASP A 87 -23.55 -11.44 14.07
CA ASP A 87 -23.87 -12.87 13.95
C ASP A 87 -25.29 -13.00 13.33
N PRO A 88 -25.46 -13.79 12.25
CA PRO A 88 -26.74 -13.87 11.56
C PRO A 88 -27.84 -14.51 12.40
N ASP A 89 -27.50 -15.40 13.34
CA ASP A 89 -28.47 -16.13 14.15
C ASP A 89 -28.95 -15.30 15.35
N THR A 90 -28.07 -14.48 15.92
CA THR A 90 -28.36 -13.72 17.15
C THR A 90 -28.53 -12.22 16.92
N GLY A 91 -28.15 -11.69 15.75
CA GLY A 91 -28.08 -10.26 15.48
C GLY A 91 -27.06 -9.51 16.35
N SER A 92 -26.20 -10.24 17.06
CA SER A 92 -25.24 -9.67 18.01
C SER A 92 -23.93 -9.26 17.31
N PRO A 93 -23.36 -8.08 17.61
CA PRO A 93 -21.97 -7.76 17.25
C PRO A 93 -20.94 -8.69 17.91
N TRP A 94 -21.34 -9.42 18.96
CA TRP A 94 -20.53 -10.40 19.67
C TRP A 94 -20.90 -11.82 19.23
N ALA A 95 -20.43 -12.19 18.05
CA ALA A 95 -20.63 -13.52 17.48
C ALA A 95 -19.89 -14.61 18.27
N LYS A 96 -20.40 -15.84 18.24
CA LYS A 96 -19.73 -16.99 18.85
C LYS A 96 -18.40 -17.30 18.14
N PRO A 97 -17.41 -17.89 18.83
CA PRO A 97 -16.17 -18.34 18.19
C PRO A 97 -16.47 -19.22 16.97
N GLY A 98 -15.87 -18.90 15.81
CA GLY A 98 -16.07 -19.63 14.55
C GLY A 98 -17.26 -19.17 13.70
N ALA A 99 -18.14 -18.32 14.21
CA ALA A 99 -19.26 -17.78 13.43
C ALA A 99 -18.80 -16.68 12.46
N ILE A 100 -19.32 -16.70 11.23
CA ILE A 100 -19.09 -15.67 10.23
C ILE A 100 -20.10 -14.54 10.45
N LYS A 101 -19.61 -13.32 10.65
CA LYS A 101 -20.46 -12.14 10.76
C LYS A 101 -20.89 -11.64 9.38
N VAL A 102 -22.15 -11.23 9.27
CA VAL A 102 -22.71 -10.61 8.06
C VAL A 102 -22.77 -9.08 8.21
N LEU A 103 -22.67 -8.37 7.09
CA LEU A 103 -22.87 -6.91 7.08
C LEU A 103 -24.33 -6.58 7.35
N THR A 104 -24.56 -5.49 8.08
CA THR A 104 -25.87 -4.86 8.23
C THR A 104 -25.87 -3.50 7.52
N ASP A 105 -27.04 -2.91 7.29
CA ASP A 105 -27.13 -1.58 6.69
C ASP A 105 -26.71 -0.45 7.65
N ARG A 106 -26.59 -0.76 8.95
CA ARG A 106 -26.24 0.21 9.99
C ARG A 106 -24.76 0.61 9.90
N ASP A 107 -24.51 1.91 9.79
CA ASP A 107 -23.16 2.46 9.81
C ASP A 107 -22.47 2.34 11.17
N LEU A 108 -21.16 2.19 11.12
CA LEU A 108 -20.29 2.26 12.28
C LEU A 108 -19.99 3.73 12.61
N ILE A 109 -20.02 4.07 13.88
CA ILE A 109 -19.57 5.37 14.38
C ILE A 109 -18.14 5.23 14.88
N TYR A 110 -17.22 5.99 14.31
CA TYR A 110 -15.84 6.08 14.77
C TYR A 110 -15.72 7.12 15.89
N GLY A 111 -14.85 6.86 16.87
CA GLY A 111 -14.66 7.75 18.02
C GLY A 111 -13.82 9.00 17.73
N ARG A 112 -13.18 9.08 16.56
CA ARG A 112 -12.39 10.24 16.13
C ARG A 112 -13.06 10.88 14.91
N PRO A 113 -13.11 12.21 14.83
CA PRO A 113 -13.77 12.89 13.71
C PRO A 113 -13.02 12.72 12.39
N GLU A 114 -11.70 12.52 12.41
CA GLU A 114 -10.92 12.27 11.20
C GLU A 114 -10.94 10.81 10.75
N ALA A 115 -11.41 9.90 11.61
CA ALA A 115 -11.41 8.48 11.30
C ALA A 115 -12.57 8.13 10.35
N THR A 116 -12.23 7.40 9.29
CA THR A 116 -13.20 6.99 8.27
C THR A 116 -13.12 5.49 8.01
N SER A 117 -14.23 4.94 7.51
CA SER A 117 -14.19 3.71 6.72
C SER A 117 -13.38 3.96 5.46
N HIS A 118 -12.89 2.90 4.81
CA HIS A 118 -12.14 3.04 3.56
C HIS A 118 -10.95 4.01 3.65
N TRP A 119 -10.22 4.02 4.78
CA TRP A 119 -9.12 4.98 5.05
C TRP A 119 -8.04 5.04 3.97
N PHE A 120 -7.81 3.96 3.22
CA PHE A 120 -6.89 3.97 2.09
C PHE A 120 -7.39 4.88 0.96
N ASP A 121 -8.69 4.84 0.65
CA ASP A 121 -9.26 5.66 -0.42
C ASP A 121 -9.19 7.14 -0.04
N GLU A 122 -9.45 7.45 1.22
CA GLU A 122 -9.29 8.79 1.77
C GLU A 122 -7.82 9.26 1.74
N ALA A 123 -6.88 8.43 2.21
CA ALA A 123 -5.46 8.75 2.18
C ALA A 123 -4.95 8.95 0.74
N LYS A 124 -5.43 8.13 -0.21
CA LYS A 124 -5.12 8.24 -1.63
C LYS A 124 -5.70 9.50 -2.24
N ALA A 125 -6.93 9.87 -1.89
CA ALA A 125 -7.53 11.12 -2.35
C ALA A 125 -6.74 12.35 -1.88
N ARG A 126 -6.20 12.30 -0.66
CA ARG A 126 -5.41 13.39 -0.07
C ARG A 126 -3.97 13.47 -0.61
N ASN A 127 -3.30 12.32 -0.77
CA ASN A 127 -1.85 12.27 -0.95
C ASN A 127 -1.41 11.57 -2.26
N GLY A 128 -2.33 11.06 -3.06
CA GLY A 128 -2.02 10.23 -4.23
C GLY A 128 -1.12 10.92 -5.26
N GLU A 129 -1.35 12.20 -5.54
CA GLU A 129 -0.48 12.98 -6.44
C GLU A 129 0.94 13.13 -5.88
N TYR A 130 1.06 13.35 -4.56
CA TYR A 130 2.35 13.42 -3.87
C TYR A 130 3.09 12.08 -3.93
N TRP A 131 2.39 10.96 -3.74
CA TRP A 131 2.98 9.62 -3.87
C TRP A 131 3.56 9.40 -5.26
N ILE A 132 2.79 9.73 -6.31
CA ILE A 132 3.24 9.58 -7.70
C ILE A 132 4.47 10.44 -7.97
N LYS A 133 4.44 11.71 -7.53
CA LYS A 133 5.57 12.63 -7.69
C LYS A 133 6.84 12.08 -7.05
N ARG A 134 6.75 11.65 -5.78
CA ARG A 134 7.91 11.13 -5.04
C ARG A 134 8.44 9.81 -5.60
N VAL A 135 7.56 8.90 -6.03
CA VAL A 135 7.97 7.66 -6.69
C VAL A 135 8.76 7.95 -7.97
N LYS A 136 8.34 8.93 -8.77
CA LYS A 136 9.08 9.34 -9.98
C LYS A 136 10.46 9.89 -9.63
N GLU A 137 10.53 10.79 -8.65
CA GLU A 137 11.78 11.41 -8.18
C GLU A 137 12.77 10.34 -7.68
N ILE A 138 12.31 9.37 -6.87
CA ILE A 138 13.15 8.27 -6.38
C ILE A 138 13.54 7.32 -7.51
N GLY A 139 12.61 7.01 -8.42
CA GLY A 139 12.83 6.16 -9.59
C GLY A 139 13.78 6.74 -10.64
N GLY A 140 14.23 7.99 -10.48
CA GLY A 140 15.13 8.68 -11.39
C GLY A 140 14.43 9.43 -12.54
N GLY A 141 13.10 9.55 -12.50
CA GLY A 141 12.33 10.43 -13.37
C GLY A 141 12.09 11.77 -12.66
N GLY A 142 12.89 12.78 -12.99
CA GLY A 142 12.58 14.17 -12.64
C GLY A 142 11.27 14.63 -13.26
#